data_AF-A0A1D2M7W0-F1
#
_entry.id   AF-A0A1D2M7W0-F1
#
_cell.length_a   1.000
_cell.length_b   1.000
_cell.length_c   1.000
_cell.angle_alpha   90.00
_cell.angle_beta   90.00
_cell.angle_gamma   90.00
#
_symmetry.space_group_name_H-M   'P 1'
#
loop_
_entity.id
_entity.type
_entity.pdbx_description
1 polymer ?
#
loop_
_entity_poly.entity_id
_entity_poly.type
_entity_poly.pdbx_seq_one_letter_code
_entity_poly.pdbx_strand_id
1 'polypeptide(L)'
;MQTPLYGPRVPETPPENSWLKRRIAKGYISRDGIWTSGRKCNFDSQCNRADFYPLLVNGWFWSAVAEKIKPTDNSLNGDWSDTGATGRPQPDNYEALEGGDEGCLAILNNFYNDGIKWHDAAFITKSTLFVRTRMIFLRVLGPTAQGTIGKRIL
;
A
#
# COMPACT_ATOMS: atom_id res chain seq x y z
N MET A 1 16.93 2.41 -29.68
CA MET A 1 16.71 1.79 -28.35
C MET A 1 15.27 2.05 -27.94
N GLN A 2 14.43 1.02 -27.96
CA GLN A 2 13.00 1.13 -27.69
C GLN A 2 12.76 0.98 -26.19
N THR A 3 12.31 2.05 -25.53
CA THR A 3 11.82 1.97 -24.14
C THR A 3 10.71 0.93 -24.08
N PRO A 4 10.69 -0.02 -23.11
CA PRO A 4 9.62 -0.98 -23.03
C PRO A 4 8.29 -0.25 -22.82
N LEU A 5 7.35 -0.48 -23.73
CA LEU A 5 6.00 0.07 -23.70
C LEU A 5 5.25 -0.50 -22.48
N TYR A 6 4.87 0.40 -21.57
CA TYR A 6 3.72 0.33 -20.67
C TYR A 6 3.35 -1.05 -20.06
N GLY A 7 4.20 -1.58 -19.19
CA GLY A 7 3.73 -2.41 -18.07
C GLY A 7 3.12 -1.53 -16.95
N PRO A 8 2.22 -2.07 -16.11
CA PRO A 8 1.86 -1.43 -14.84
C PRO A 8 3.14 -1.15 -14.05
N ARG A 9 3.42 0.12 -13.71
CA ARG A 9 4.57 0.49 -12.87
C ARG A 9 4.06 0.80 -11.47
N VAL A 10 4.73 0.20 -10.50
CA VAL A 10 4.48 0.35 -9.07
C VAL A 10 5.46 1.35 -8.48
N PRO A 11 5.13 2.02 -7.36
CA PRO A 11 5.99 3.06 -6.81
C PRO A 11 7.27 2.51 -6.18
N GLU A 12 7.60 1.21 -6.30
CA GLU A 12 8.87 0.66 -5.81
C GLU A 12 10.11 1.15 -6.56
N THR A 13 9.98 1.51 -7.83
CA THR A 13 11.11 2.08 -8.57
C THR A 13 11.28 3.57 -8.22
N PRO A 14 12.53 4.05 -7.99
CA PRO A 14 12.76 5.46 -7.65
C PRO A 14 12.14 6.48 -8.64
N PRO A 15 12.18 6.25 -9.98
CA PRO A 15 11.52 7.14 -10.93
C PRO A 15 10.00 7.20 -10.78
N GLU A 16 9.34 6.06 -10.59
CA GLU A 16 7.87 6.01 -10.44
C GLU A 16 7.45 6.62 -9.10
N ASN A 17 8.17 6.31 -8.01
CA ASN A 17 7.94 6.91 -6.70
C ASN A 17 8.02 8.44 -6.78
N SER A 18 9.12 8.95 -7.35
CA SER A 18 9.36 10.39 -7.49
C SER A 18 8.30 11.06 -8.36
N TRP A 19 7.87 10.41 -9.44
CA TRP A 19 6.80 10.91 -10.30
C TRP A 19 5.48 11.03 -9.54
N LEU A 20 5.15 10.05 -8.73
CA LEU A 20 3.93 10.01 -7.93
C LEU A 20 3.93 11.08 -6.83
N LYS A 21 5.02 11.16 -6.05
CA LYS A 21 5.21 12.18 -5.02
C LYS A 21 5.07 13.60 -5.56
N ARG A 22 5.62 13.90 -6.73
CA ARG A 22 5.47 15.23 -7.35
C ARG A 22 4.01 15.59 -7.65
N ARG A 23 3.16 14.61 -7.99
CA ARG A 23 1.74 14.87 -8.26
C ARG A 23 0.93 15.04 -6.97
N ILE A 24 1.27 14.28 -5.93
CA ILE A 24 0.71 14.46 -4.58
C ILE A 24 1.06 15.85 -4.05
N ALA A 25 2.35 16.23 -4.08
CA ALA A 25 2.82 17.54 -3.63
C ALA A 25 2.16 18.71 -4.35
N LYS A 26 1.88 18.56 -5.65
CA LYS A 26 1.19 19.59 -6.47
C LYS A 26 -0.35 19.55 -6.35
N GLY A 27 -0.90 18.59 -5.61
CA GLY A 27 -2.35 18.42 -5.43
C GLY A 27 -3.09 17.96 -6.70
N TYR A 28 -2.40 17.30 -7.64
CA TYR A 28 -3.02 16.81 -8.88
C TYR A 28 -3.82 15.50 -8.71
N ILE A 29 -3.66 14.82 -7.58
CA ILE A 29 -4.34 13.56 -7.28
C ILE A 29 -5.11 13.74 -5.96
N SER A 30 -4.45 13.50 -4.83
CA SER A 30 -4.97 13.77 -3.49
C SER A 30 -3.96 14.60 -2.71
N ARG A 31 -4.44 15.52 -1.88
CA ARG A 31 -3.61 16.40 -1.07
C ARG A 31 -3.09 15.71 0.19
N ASP A 32 -3.80 14.70 0.70
CA ASP A 32 -3.45 14.04 1.96
C ASP A 32 -2.61 12.77 1.73
N GLY A 33 -2.59 12.27 0.49
CA GLY A 33 -1.96 11.01 0.12
C GLY A 33 -2.89 10.09 -0.65
N ILE A 34 -2.40 8.90 -0.98
CA ILE A 34 -3.11 7.92 -1.80
C ILE A 34 -2.97 6.53 -1.24
N TRP A 35 -3.97 5.70 -1.51
CA TRP A 35 -3.85 4.27 -1.35
C TRP A 35 -3.24 3.67 -2.61
N THR A 36 -2.37 2.69 -2.42
CA THR A 36 -1.70 1.98 -3.51
C THR A 36 -2.23 0.55 -3.64
N SER A 37 -1.67 -0.21 -4.58
CA SER A 37 -1.91 -1.64 -4.70
C SER A 37 -1.03 -2.50 -3.77
N GLY A 38 -0.19 -1.89 -2.93
CA GLY A 38 0.65 -2.59 -1.98
C GLY A 38 -0.21 -3.22 -0.87
N ARG A 39 -0.04 -4.51 -0.65
CA ARG A 39 -0.79 -5.29 0.32
C ARG A 39 0.13 -6.23 1.07
N LYS A 40 -0.16 -6.42 2.36
CA LYS A 40 0.39 -7.51 3.16
C LYS A 40 -0.41 -8.78 2.88
N CYS A 41 0.25 -9.92 2.76
CA CYS A 41 -0.40 -11.20 2.52
C CYS A 41 -0.96 -11.77 3.83
N ASN A 42 -2.08 -11.23 4.31
CA ASN A 42 -2.68 -11.53 5.63
C ASN A 42 -4.14 -12.02 5.56
N PHE A 43 -4.68 -12.33 4.38
CA PHE A 43 -6.13 -12.43 4.16
C PHE A 43 -6.63 -13.73 3.49
N ASP A 44 -5.75 -14.58 2.95
CA ASP A 44 -6.16 -15.80 2.23
C ASP A 44 -5.24 -16.98 2.56
N SER A 45 -5.77 -18.19 2.42
CA SER A 45 -5.04 -19.46 2.37
C SER A 45 -3.85 -19.44 1.41
N GLN A 46 -3.94 -18.67 0.32
CA GLN A 46 -2.84 -18.48 -0.65
C GLN A 46 -1.63 -17.72 -0.07
N CYS A 47 -1.82 -17.04 1.07
CA CYS A 47 -0.74 -16.38 1.81
C CYS A 47 0.01 -17.31 2.77
N ASN A 48 -0.42 -18.56 2.94
CA ASN A 48 0.25 -19.56 3.79
C ASN A 48 1.52 -20.14 3.12
N ARG A 49 2.39 -19.26 2.61
CA ARG A 49 3.67 -19.65 2.04
C ARG A 49 4.80 -19.24 2.97
N ALA A 50 5.77 -20.13 3.15
CA ALA A 50 6.90 -19.91 4.05
C ALA A 50 7.71 -18.66 3.72
N ASP A 51 7.80 -18.28 2.44
CA ASP A 51 8.56 -17.12 1.99
C ASP A 51 7.91 -15.77 2.32
N PHE A 52 6.66 -15.74 2.79
CA PHE A 52 6.04 -14.53 3.30
C PHE A 52 6.33 -14.30 4.79
N TYR A 53 6.92 -15.26 5.50
CA TYR A 53 7.21 -15.12 6.93
C TYR A 53 8.63 -14.57 7.15
N PRO A 54 8.83 -13.64 8.12
CA PRO A 54 7.81 -12.96 8.92
C PRO A 54 6.94 -12.01 8.07
N LEU A 55 5.61 -12.00 8.29
CA LEU A 55 4.66 -11.25 7.44
C LEU A 55 4.94 -9.75 7.37
N LEU A 56 5.39 -9.14 8.46
CA LEU A 56 5.71 -7.71 8.49
C LEU A 56 6.92 -7.37 7.60
N VAL A 57 7.84 -8.33 7.43
CA VAL A 57 9.10 -8.16 6.70
C VAL A 57 8.97 -8.60 5.25
N ASN A 58 8.49 -9.82 5.02
CA ASN A 58 8.49 -10.48 3.72
C ASN A 58 7.10 -10.55 3.06
N GLY A 59 6.05 -10.18 3.80
CA GLY A 59 4.65 -10.38 3.42
C GLY A 59 4.08 -9.38 2.41
N TRP A 60 4.85 -8.37 2.01
CA TRP A 60 4.38 -7.28 1.18
C TRP A 60 4.50 -7.57 -0.32
N PHE A 61 3.46 -7.23 -1.08
CA PHE A 61 3.46 -7.39 -2.54
C PHE A 61 2.58 -6.34 -3.21
N TRP A 62 2.86 -6.06 -4.47
CA TRP A 62 2.03 -5.22 -5.33
C TRP A 62 0.95 -6.05 -6.02
N SER A 63 -0.27 -6.02 -5.50
CA SER A 63 -1.40 -6.77 -6.06
C SER A 63 -1.72 -6.46 -7.54
N ALA A 64 -1.36 -5.26 -8.02
CA ALA A 64 -1.60 -4.87 -9.42
C ALA A 64 -0.68 -5.59 -10.43
N VAL A 65 0.47 -6.10 -9.97
CA VAL A 65 1.48 -6.76 -10.83
C VAL A 65 1.89 -8.14 -10.33
N ALA A 66 1.35 -8.57 -9.19
CA ALA A 66 1.69 -9.83 -8.53
C ALA A 66 3.19 -10.01 -8.23
N GLU A 67 3.89 -8.91 -7.89
CA GLU A 67 5.30 -8.92 -7.54
C GLU A 67 5.50 -8.65 -6.04
N LYS A 68 6.45 -9.36 -5.41
CA LYS A 68 6.83 -9.09 -4.01
C LYS A 68 7.54 -7.75 -3.91
N ILE A 69 7.18 -7.00 -2.87
CA ILE A 69 7.98 -5.87 -2.41
C ILE A 69 9.19 -6.47 -1.69
N LYS A 70 10.36 -5.85 -1.87
CA LYS A 70 11.57 -6.27 -1.16
C LYS A 70 11.39 -6.26 0.36
N PRO A 71 12.13 -7.10 1.10
CA PRO A 71 12.06 -7.16 2.56
C PRO A 71 12.19 -5.79 3.23
N THR A 72 11.36 -5.52 4.24
CA THR A 72 11.28 -4.20 4.90
C THR A 72 12.29 -4.01 6.03
N ASP A 73 13.13 -5.02 6.31
CA ASP A 73 14.22 -4.96 7.28
C ASP A 73 15.45 -4.16 6.80
N ASN A 74 15.41 -3.67 5.56
CA ASN A 74 16.42 -2.79 4.99
C ASN A 74 15.76 -1.48 4.49
N SER A 75 16.15 -0.34 5.06
CA SER A 75 15.58 0.98 4.72
C SER A 75 15.84 1.42 3.28
N LEU A 76 16.75 0.79 2.56
CA LEU A 76 16.97 1.02 1.13
C LEU A 76 15.90 0.34 0.24
N ASN A 77 15.10 -0.56 0.81
CA ASN A 77 14.06 -1.30 0.11
C ASN A 77 12.74 -0.53 0.13
N GLY A 78 12.53 0.26 -0.91
CA GLY A 78 11.34 1.10 -1.03
C GLY A 78 11.54 2.43 -0.32
N ASP A 79 10.44 3.06 0.05
CA ASP A 79 10.43 4.40 0.62
C ASP A 79 9.44 4.50 1.79
N TRP A 80 9.49 3.45 2.60
CA TRP A 80 8.90 3.41 3.92
C TRP A 80 9.33 4.61 4.77
N SER A 81 8.43 5.10 5.59
CA SER A 81 8.74 6.17 6.52
C SER A 81 9.60 5.66 7.66
N ASP A 82 10.48 6.53 8.17
CA ASP A 82 11.23 6.31 9.40
C ASP A 82 10.38 6.61 10.65
N THR A 83 9.13 7.08 10.48
CA THR A 83 8.21 7.45 11.57
C THR A 83 6.76 7.01 11.29
N GLY A 84 5.90 7.11 12.30
CA GLY A 84 4.48 6.76 12.23
C GLY A 84 3.73 7.28 13.47
N ALA A 85 2.58 6.71 13.78
CA ALA A 85 1.74 7.16 14.91
C ALA A 85 2.48 7.15 16.27
N THR A 86 3.46 6.26 16.42
CA THR A 86 4.30 6.14 17.64
C THR A 86 5.74 6.62 17.44
N GLY A 87 6.04 7.27 16.30
CA GLY A 87 7.39 7.67 15.93
C GLY A 87 8.31 6.50 15.53
N ARG A 88 7.74 5.31 15.24
CA ARG A 88 8.49 4.13 14.82
C ARG A 88 8.59 4.03 13.29
N PRO A 89 9.69 3.45 12.75
CA PRO A 89 9.80 3.15 11.33
C PRO A 89 8.71 2.20 10.84
N GLN A 90 8.24 2.45 9.62
CA GLN A 90 7.20 1.67 8.97
C GLN A 90 7.84 0.54 8.12
N PRO A 91 7.16 -0.58 7.91
CA PRO A 91 5.85 -0.92 8.47
C PRO A 91 5.94 -1.33 9.95
N ASP A 92 5.09 -0.77 10.80
CA ASP A 92 5.11 -1.04 12.26
C ASP A 92 3.91 -1.83 12.78
N ASN A 93 2.88 -2.00 11.95
CA ASN A 93 1.63 -2.68 12.27
C ASN A 93 1.03 -2.22 13.60
N TYR A 94 0.92 -0.91 13.78
CA TYR A 94 0.53 -0.27 15.03
C TYR A 94 -0.79 -0.85 15.59
N GLU A 95 -1.77 -1.09 14.72
CA GLU A 95 -3.10 -1.63 15.05
C GLU A 95 -3.06 -3.06 15.63
N ALA A 96 -1.94 -3.78 15.54
CA ALA A 96 -1.79 -5.09 16.17
C ALA A 96 -1.97 -5.04 17.70
N LEU A 97 -1.73 -3.87 18.31
CA LEU A 97 -1.97 -3.64 19.74
C LEU A 97 -3.45 -3.78 20.14
N GLU A 98 -4.36 -3.50 19.20
CA GLU A 98 -5.81 -3.58 19.39
C GLU A 98 -6.43 -4.83 18.72
N GLY A 99 -5.59 -5.76 18.28
CA GLY A 99 -6.01 -6.97 17.57
C GLY A 99 -6.34 -6.74 16.08
N GLY A 100 -5.99 -5.58 15.54
CA GLY A 100 -6.09 -5.23 14.13
C GLY A 100 -4.86 -5.62 13.33
N ASP A 101 -4.87 -5.28 12.03
CA ASP A 101 -3.72 -5.46 11.16
C ASP A 101 -3.70 -4.41 10.04
N GLU A 102 -2.56 -3.74 9.90
CA GLU A 102 -2.26 -2.74 8.88
C GLU A 102 -1.80 -3.46 7.60
N GLY A 103 -2.79 -4.00 6.88
CA GLY A 103 -2.57 -4.83 5.70
C GLY A 103 -2.44 -4.06 4.38
N CYS A 104 -2.55 -2.74 4.39
CA CYS A 104 -2.58 -1.90 3.18
C CYS A 104 -1.42 -0.91 3.15
N LEU A 105 -0.87 -0.65 1.96
CA LEU A 105 0.19 0.34 1.76
C LEU A 105 -0.41 1.66 1.24
N ALA A 106 -0.23 2.73 2.01
CA ALA A 106 -0.56 4.09 1.61
C ALA A 106 0.71 4.92 1.39
N ILE A 107 0.63 5.91 0.50
CA ILE A 107 1.64 6.97 0.38
C ILE A 107 1.00 8.23 0.93
N LEU A 108 1.39 8.63 2.13
CA LEU A 108 0.81 9.76 2.86
C LEU A 108 1.59 11.03 2.58
N ASN A 109 0.93 12.18 2.55
CA ASN A 109 1.57 13.47 2.35
C ASN A 109 1.81 14.18 3.68
N ASN A 110 2.99 13.96 4.26
CA ASN A 110 3.48 14.64 5.45
C ASN A 110 2.53 14.52 6.66
N PHE A 111 1.81 13.40 6.76
CA PHE A 111 0.82 13.18 7.81
C PHE A 111 1.48 13.08 9.19
N TYR A 112 2.66 12.45 9.27
CA TYR A 112 3.46 12.32 10.50
C TYR A 112 4.66 13.27 10.54
N ASN A 113 4.65 14.34 9.72
CA ASN A 113 5.75 15.30 9.58
C ASN A 113 7.09 14.67 9.10
N ASP A 114 6.97 13.70 8.19
CA ASP A 114 8.03 12.86 7.61
C ASP A 114 8.14 12.97 6.08
N GLY A 115 7.41 13.93 5.50
CA GLY A 115 7.31 14.15 4.06
C GLY A 115 6.34 13.18 3.38
N ILE A 116 6.50 13.01 2.07
CA ILE A 116 5.65 12.07 1.32
C ILE A 116 6.29 10.69 1.37
N LYS A 117 5.72 9.75 2.14
CA LYS A 117 6.35 8.46 2.47
C LYS A 117 5.34 7.30 2.46
N TRP A 118 5.85 6.07 2.40
CA TRP A 118 5.01 4.88 2.48
C TRP A 118 4.74 4.52 3.94
N HIS A 119 3.50 4.13 4.20
CA HIS A 119 3.01 3.67 5.50
C HIS A 119 2.22 2.39 5.29
N ASP A 120 2.35 1.45 6.22
CA ASP A 120 1.29 0.50 6.44
C ASP A 120 0.14 1.20 7.16
N ALA A 121 -1.07 0.83 6.78
CA ALA A 121 -2.25 1.38 7.41
C ALA A 121 -3.38 0.35 7.39
N ALA A 122 -4.27 0.46 8.37
CA ALA A 122 -5.49 -0.32 8.40
C ALA A 122 -6.39 -0.03 7.20
N PHE A 123 -7.24 -1.00 6.88
CA PHE A 123 -8.22 -0.84 5.82
C PHE A 123 -9.30 0.18 6.25
N ILE A 124 -9.39 1.32 5.56
CA ILE A 124 -10.44 2.31 5.83
C ILE A 124 -11.58 2.24 4.79
N THR A 125 -12.80 2.55 5.22
CA THR A 125 -14.04 2.43 4.42
C THR A 125 -14.19 3.47 3.31
N LYS A 126 -13.28 4.46 3.21
CA LYS A 126 -13.22 5.47 2.15
C LYS A 126 -11.76 5.80 1.81
N SER A 127 -11.32 5.40 0.62
CA SER A 127 -9.93 5.51 0.18
C SER A 127 -9.84 5.99 -1.26
N THR A 128 -8.99 6.99 -1.54
CA THR A 128 -8.62 7.34 -2.92
C THR A 128 -7.54 6.37 -3.40
N LEU A 129 -7.92 5.44 -4.28
CA LEU A 129 -6.97 4.51 -4.90
C LEU A 129 -6.35 5.16 -6.14
N PHE A 130 -5.02 5.15 -6.20
CA PHE A 130 -4.33 5.56 -7.43
C PHE A 130 -4.15 4.38 -8.37
N VAL A 131 -4.88 4.38 -9.49
CA VAL A 131 -4.61 3.50 -10.63
C VAL A 131 -3.95 4.35 -11.71
N ARG A 132 -2.79 3.92 -12.21
CA ARG A 132 -1.95 4.73 -13.10
C ARG A 132 -2.67 5.26 -14.36
N THR A 133 -3.74 4.57 -14.80
CA THR A 133 -4.57 4.97 -15.96
C THR A 133 -5.71 5.93 -15.60
N ARG A 134 -6.21 5.95 -14.35
CA ARG A 134 -7.18 6.92 -13.81
C ARG A 134 -7.13 6.94 -12.28
N MET A 135 -7.23 8.13 -11.67
CA MET A 135 -7.61 8.20 -10.25
C MET A 135 -9.04 7.67 -10.13
N ILE A 136 -9.19 6.46 -9.60
CA ILE A 136 -10.50 5.89 -9.35
C ILE A 136 -10.77 6.13 -7.87
N PHE A 137 -11.78 6.94 -7.57
CA PHE A 137 -12.41 6.92 -6.25
C PHE A 137 -13.12 5.58 -6.10
N LEU A 138 -12.37 4.57 -5.69
CA LEU A 138 -12.94 3.30 -5.28
C LEU A 138 -13.42 3.49 -3.84
N ARG A 139 -14.74 3.68 -3.70
CA ARG A 139 -15.41 3.36 -2.43
C ARG A 139 -15.34 1.85 -2.28
N VAL A 140 -14.21 1.33 -1.82
CA VAL A 140 -14.11 -0.08 -1.45
C VAL A 140 -14.91 -0.22 -0.17
N LEU A 141 -16.15 -0.68 -0.31
CA LEU A 141 -16.95 -1.12 0.83
C LEU A 141 -16.17 -2.28 1.45
N GLY A 142 -15.50 -2.01 2.58
CA GLY A 142 -14.91 -3.07 3.39
C GLY A 142 -15.98 -4.09 3.77
N PRO A 143 -15.62 -5.35 4.05
CA PRO A 143 -16.59 -6.33 4.50
C PRO A 143 -17.22 -5.78 5.77
N THR A 144 -18.50 -5.42 5.67
CA THR A 144 -19.33 -5.26 6.85
C THR A 144 -19.26 -6.58 7.59
N ALA A 145 -18.81 -6.52 8.84
CA ALA A 145 -19.01 -7.62 9.76
C ALA A 145 -20.48 -8.06 9.65
N GLN A 146 -20.66 -9.36 9.39
CA GLN A 146 -21.92 -10.10 9.36
C GLN A 146 -22.83 -9.87 8.14
N GLY A 147 -23.15 -10.99 7.47
CA GLY A 147 -24.37 -11.10 6.65
C GLY A 147 -24.13 -11.57 5.23
N THR A 148 -24.39 -12.86 5.02
CA THR A 148 -24.72 -13.54 3.76
C THR A 148 -25.26 -12.63 2.65
N ILE A 149 -24.81 -12.80 1.40
CA ILE A 149 -25.64 -12.92 0.19
C ILE A 149 -24.69 -13.02 -1.02
N GLY A 150 -24.83 -14.12 -1.77
CA GLY A 150 -24.12 -14.32 -3.02
C GLY A 150 -24.70 -13.50 -4.16
N LYS A 151 -23.89 -13.30 -5.20
CA LYS A 151 -24.23 -13.62 -6.59
C LYS A 151 -23.00 -13.36 -7.47
N ARG A 152 -22.76 -14.33 -8.37
CA ARG A 152 -22.01 -14.18 -9.62
C ARG A 152 -22.36 -12.85 -10.30
N ILE A 153 -21.45 -12.34 -11.12
CA ILE A 153 -21.61 -12.27 -12.58
C ILE A 153 -20.30 -11.76 -13.20
N LEU A 154 -20.07 -12.32 -14.39
CA LEU A 154 -19.19 -11.95 -15.51
C LEU A 154 -18.70 -10.50 -15.54
#